data_AF-A0A0J0V383-F1
#
_entry.id   AF-A0A0J0V383-F1
#
_cell.length_a   1.000
_cell.length_b   1.000
_cell.length_c   1.000
_cell.angle_alpha   90.00
_cell.angle_beta   90.00
_cell.angle_gamma   90.00
#
_symmetry.space_group_name_H-M   'P 1'
#
loop_
_entity.id
_entity.type
_entity.pdbx_description
1 polymer ?
#
loop_
_entity_poly.entity_id
_entity_poly.type
_entity_poly.pdbx_seq_one_letter_code
_entity_poly.pdbx_strand_id
1 'polypeptide(L)'
;MKKKERQGHRENQITFVNPYNFISLGEKCNRTKWHEIKGRTLTGVIECTLETKTPIFIPNSASMDALEQKNDVKGGAKTLEFYSYPPVVEHSLSPSLADPVIPASELRGVIRSAYEAVTDSCLSTVCVDKVLYSRISKPGKPGILKKTAEGYCIQPAKKYRVLLSQTDGIQEGERVRFQVIGRDKARIVADGSVDDVKEGYFHRGEYFPKKRYEAIFTETGKPIPLPQHFDAIEYLRKVLYLYQKENKLNRETNHNEYAHYKLEEGKPILVYYHEYNGNYYLSPACISKIVFHNTLKDILDGQGGYSPCVGEEVCPACALFGMVGRNHSFASRLRFTDGRVIKEENVKEFFESPKVLSMLSSPKLSAMEFYLEPPSQADWWTYDYAERKSGIDKYYKPRLRGRKFYWHSRQMKWRNYDPNQPLSSLECIIRPVKKGVSFSFRIFFEGISEAELEMFAMDFEHRR
;
A
#
# COMPACT_ATOMS: atom_id res chain seq x y z
N MET A 1 -16.37 -40.55 19.65
CA MET A 1 -16.03 -39.23 20.20
C MET A 1 -16.42 -38.16 19.19
N LYS A 2 -17.48 -37.39 19.47
CA LYS A 2 -18.06 -36.39 18.56
C LYS A 2 -17.11 -35.21 18.36
N LYS A 3 -16.86 -34.85 17.10
CA LYS A 3 -16.18 -33.60 16.70
C LYS A 3 -16.93 -32.42 17.32
N LYS A 4 -16.28 -31.68 18.22
CA LYS A 4 -16.73 -30.33 18.58
C LYS A 4 -16.47 -29.42 17.38
N GLU A 5 -17.54 -29.09 16.66
CA GLU A 5 -17.55 -27.93 15.77
C GLU A 5 -17.15 -26.71 16.59
N ARG A 6 -16.12 -26.01 16.13
CA ARG A 6 -15.78 -24.69 16.67
C ARG A 6 -16.93 -23.76 16.29
N GLN A 7 -17.86 -23.53 17.22
CA GLN A 7 -18.83 -22.45 17.13
C GLN A 7 -18.04 -21.16 16.86
N GLY A 8 -18.24 -20.59 15.67
CA GLY A 8 -17.77 -19.25 15.35
C GLY A 8 -18.32 -18.29 16.39
N HIS A 9 -17.48 -17.34 16.81
CA HIS A 9 -17.92 -16.21 17.59
C HIS A 9 -19.18 -15.63 16.94
N ARG A 10 -20.28 -15.58 17.68
CA ARG A 10 -21.39 -14.68 17.37
C ARG A 10 -20.82 -13.27 17.55
N GLU A 11 -20.28 -12.70 16.48
CA GLU A 11 -19.99 -11.28 16.42
C GLU A 11 -21.34 -10.56 16.54
N ASN A 12 -21.44 -9.64 17.51
CA ASN A 12 -22.46 -8.60 17.46
C ASN A 12 -22.46 -8.03 16.03
N GLN A 13 -23.62 -7.76 15.44
CA GLN A 13 -23.73 -7.08 14.15
C GLN A 13 -23.11 -5.69 14.26
N ILE A 14 -21.78 -5.63 14.14
CA ILE A 14 -21.03 -4.40 13.97
C ILE A 14 -21.13 -4.11 12.48
N THR A 15 -21.99 -3.18 12.11
CA THR A 15 -22.01 -2.64 10.75
C THR A 15 -20.69 -1.92 10.52
N PHE A 16 -19.73 -2.59 9.89
CA PHE A 16 -18.47 -1.97 9.49
C PHE A 16 -18.75 -0.96 8.36
N VAL A 17 -18.61 0.32 8.66
CA VAL A 17 -18.73 1.40 7.67
C VAL A 17 -17.32 1.77 7.21
N ASN A 18 -17.01 1.50 5.95
CA ASN A 18 -15.77 1.97 5.35
C ASN A 18 -15.82 3.51 5.20
N PRO A 19 -14.85 4.29 5.73
CA PRO A 19 -14.87 5.75 5.64
C PRO A 19 -14.71 6.30 4.21
N TYR A 20 -14.46 5.43 3.23
CA TYR A 20 -14.35 5.76 1.82
C TYR A 20 -15.10 4.76 0.96
N ASN A 21 -15.46 5.19 -0.25
CA ASN A 21 -15.88 4.32 -1.34
C ASN A 21 -14.94 4.50 -2.54
N PHE A 22 -15.19 3.74 -3.59
CA PHE A 22 -14.50 3.89 -4.87
C PHE A 22 -15.48 4.39 -5.93
N ILE A 23 -15.11 5.45 -6.63
CA ILE A 23 -15.75 5.83 -7.90
C ILE A 23 -15.13 4.94 -8.97
N SER A 24 -15.96 4.13 -9.63
CA SER A 24 -15.53 3.21 -10.68
C SER A 24 -14.82 3.94 -11.82
N LEU A 25 -13.83 3.28 -12.42
CA LEU A 25 -13.25 3.73 -13.70
C LEU A 25 -14.24 3.40 -14.81
N GLY A 26 -14.39 4.29 -15.79
CA GLY A 26 -15.16 3.99 -16.99
C GLY A 26 -14.38 3.10 -17.96
N GLU A 27 -14.76 3.12 -19.23
CA GLU A 27 -14.21 2.19 -20.23
C GLU A 27 -12.76 2.51 -20.62
N LYS A 28 -12.42 3.79 -20.74
CA LYS A 28 -11.11 4.24 -21.24
C LYS A 28 -10.78 5.64 -20.74
N CYS A 29 -9.51 5.83 -20.35
CA CYS A 29 -8.97 7.15 -20.09
C CYS A 29 -8.61 7.84 -21.41
N ASN A 30 -9.42 8.82 -21.80
CA ASN A 30 -9.22 9.59 -23.03
C ASN A 30 -8.01 10.50 -22.90
N ARG A 31 -7.18 10.55 -23.95
CA ARG A 31 -5.99 11.41 -24.03
C ARG A 31 -5.96 12.14 -25.36
N THR A 32 -5.55 13.39 -25.30
CA THR A 32 -5.37 14.26 -26.46
C THR A 32 -4.07 15.02 -26.31
N LYS A 33 -3.52 15.56 -27.40
CA LYS A 33 -2.32 16.38 -27.29
C LYS A 33 -2.61 17.63 -26.46
N TRP A 34 -1.69 17.96 -25.56
CA TRP A 34 -1.82 19.10 -24.64
C TRP A 34 -2.19 20.43 -25.33
N HIS A 35 -1.65 20.67 -26.54
CA HIS A 35 -1.81 21.93 -27.27
C HIS A 35 -3.07 22.01 -28.14
N GLU A 36 -3.84 20.92 -28.27
CA GLU A 36 -5.03 20.88 -29.13
C GLU A 36 -6.28 21.42 -28.41
N ILE A 37 -6.24 22.68 -27.99
CA ILE A 37 -7.43 23.38 -27.48
C ILE A 37 -8.18 23.96 -28.66
N LYS A 38 -9.36 23.41 -28.96
CA LYS A 38 -10.20 23.87 -30.07
C LYS A 38 -11.06 25.06 -29.62
N GLY A 39 -11.11 26.09 -30.45
CA GLY A 39 -12.00 27.24 -30.28
C GLY A 39 -11.39 28.39 -29.46
N ARG A 40 -12.26 29.30 -29.02
CA ARG A 40 -11.87 30.49 -28.24
C ARG A 40 -11.44 30.07 -26.83
N THR A 41 -10.34 30.64 -26.36
CA THR A 41 -9.87 30.47 -24.99
C THR A 41 -10.21 31.68 -24.13
N LEU A 42 -10.38 31.45 -22.84
CA LEU A 42 -10.72 32.41 -21.81
C LEU A 42 -9.58 32.48 -20.77
N THR A 43 -9.42 33.66 -20.20
CA THR A 43 -8.52 33.93 -19.07
C THR A 43 -9.29 34.77 -18.07
N GLY A 44 -9.19 34.43 -16.79
CA GLY A 44 -10.01 35.09 -15.77
C GLY A 44 -9.73 34.60 -14.36
N VAL A 45 -10.63 34.98 -13.46
CA VAL A 45 -10.58 34.65 -12.04
C VAL A 45 -11.94 34.17 -11.58
N ILE A 46 -11.95 33.09 -10.81
CA ILE A 46 -13.13 32.62 -10.07
C ILE A 46 -12.92 32.98 -8.60
N GLU A 47 -13.86 33.71 -8.02
CA GLU A 47 -13.89 34.01 -6.59
C GLU A 47 -14.74 32.96 -5.86
N CYS A 48 -14.16 32.31 -4.88
CA CYS A 48 -14.77 31.18 -4.19
C CYS A 48 -14.94 31.48 -2.69
N THR A 49 -16.07 31.04 -2.14
CA THR A 49 -16.34 31.03 -0.70
C THR A 49 -16.62 29.60 -0.25
N LEU A 50 -15.97 29.17 0.83
CA LEU A 50 -16.13 27.84 1.43
C LEU A 50 -16.53 27.98 2.90
N GLU A 51 -17.59 27.29 3.31
CA GLU A 51 -18.07 27.26 4.70
C GLU A 51 -17.94 25.86 5.29
N THR A 52 -17.35 25.74 6.48
CA THR A 52 -17.18 24.46 7.16
C THR A 52 -18.53 23.91 7.65
N LYS A 53 -19.02 22.83 7.02
CA LYS A 53 -20.29 22.19 7.44
C LYS A 53 -20.17 21.26 8.65
N THR A 54 -18.94 20.79 8.91
CA THR A 54 -18.51 20.08 10.12
C THR A 54 -17.15 20.63 10.54
N PRO A 55 -16.66 20.31 11.75
CA PRO A 55 -15.29 20.60 12.11
C PRO A 55 -14.33 19.99 11.09
N ILE A 56 -13.28 20.73 10.72
CA ILE A 56 -12.26 20.29 9.77
C ILE A 56 -10.88 20.40 10.39
N PHE A 57 -9.96 19.56 9.91
CA PHE A 57 -8.58 19.59 10.36
C PHE A 57 -7.62 19.38 9.19
N ILE A 58 -6.73 20.35 8.99
CA ILE A 58 -5.60 20.29 8.05
C ILE A 58 -4.35 20.50 8.89
N PRO A 59 -3.47 19.50 9.02
CA PRO A 59 -2.37 19.57 9.97
C PRO A 59 -1.32 20.60 9.53
N ASN A 60 -0.84 21.40 10.48
CA ASN A 60 0.43 22.10 10.34
C ASN A 60 1.58 21.11 10.59
N SER A 61 2.15 20.53 9.52
CA SER A 61 3.24 19.55 9.65
C SER A 61 4.60 20.15 10.01
N ALA A 62 4.71 21.49 10.13
CA ALA A 62 5.97 22.15 10.52
C ALA A 62 6.30 21.95 12.01
N SER A 63 5.29 21.66 12.85
CA SER A 63 5.50 21.34 14.27
C SER A 63 4.62 20.15 14.67
N MET A 64 5.26 19.14 15.28
CA MET A 64 4.59 17.93 15.78
C MET A 64 4.36 17.94 17.29
N ASP A 65 4.68 19.07 17.92
CA ASP A 65 4.59 19.37 19.35
C ASP A 65 3.92 20.74 19.58
N ALA A 66 2.88 21.02 18.79
CA ALA A 66 2.38 22.39 18.64
C ALA A 66 1.49 22.89 19.81
N LEU A 67 1.01 22.00 20.69
CA LEU A 67 0.34 22.41 21.93
C LEU A 67 1.35 22.42 23.09
N GLU A 68 1.39 23.51 23.84
CA GLU A 68 2.30 23.74 24.98
C GLU A 68 2.16 22.72 26.12
N GLN A 69 1.12 21.87 26.13
CA GLN A 69 0.80 20.94 27.22
C GLN A 69 1.65 19.64 27.21
N LYS A 70 2.84 19.65 26.61
CA LYS A 70 3.67 18.44 26.44
C LYS A 70 4.08 17.78 27.76
N ASN A 71 4.21 18.56 28.84
CA ASN A 71 4.55 18.03 30.16
C ASN A 71 3.43 17.18 30.80
N ASP A 72 2.19 17.26 30.28
CA ASP A 72 1.02 16.52 30.80
C ASP A 72 0.59 15.35 29.91
N VAL A 73 1.11 15.23 28.67
CA VAL A 73 0.73 14.15 27.75
C VAL A 73 1.47 12.85 28.09
N LYS A 74 0.85 12.02 28.94
CA LYS A 74 1.31 10.65 29.20
C LYS A 74 1.24 9.82 27.91
N GLY A 75 2.39 9.36 27.42
CA GLY A 75 2.48 8.37 26.32
C GLY A 75 3.12 8.85 25.01
N GLY A 76 3.62 10.09 24.94
CA GLY A 76 4.38 10.58 23.77
C GLY A 76 3.53 10.78 22.50
N ALA A 77 2.23 11.02 22.66
CA ALA A 77 1.33 11.31 21.56
C ALA A 77 1.71 12.63 20.86
N LYS A 78 1.59 12.64 19.52
CA LYS A 78 1.88 13.83 18.70
C LYS A 78 0.81 14.89 18.88
N THR A 79 1.19 16.14 18.73
CA THR A 79 0.27 17.25 18.89
C THR A 79 0.33 18.22 17.73
N LEU A 80 -0.81 18.42 17.06
CA LEU A 80 -0.87 19.13 15.78
C LEU A 80 -1.91 20.26 15.84
N GLU A 81 -1.49 21.44 15.41
CA GLU A 81 -2.39 22.58 15.15
C GLU A 81 -2.96 22.50 13.73
N PHE A 82 -4.07 23.21 13.52
CA PHE A 82 -4.53 23.48 12.17
C PHE A 82 -3.49 24.33 11.42
N TYR A 83 -3.39 24.16 10.10
CA TYR A 83 -2.46 24.94 9.30
C TYR A 83 -2.71 26.45 9.42
N SER A 84 -1.65 27.18 9.71
CA SER A 84 -1.64 28.63 9.78
C SER A 84 -0.25 29.13 9.39
N TYR A 85 -0.16 30.37 8.94
CA TYR A 85 1.14 31.01 8.79
C TYR A 85 1.63 31.46 10.16
N PRO A 86 2.90 31.21 10.52
CA PRO A 86 3.44 31.71 11.77
C PRO A 86 3.33 33.24 11.77
N PRO A 87 2.94 33.85 12.91
CA PRO A 87 2.92 35.30 13.02
C PRO A 87 4.36 35.81 12.84
N VAL A 88 4.56 36.76 11.91
CA VAL A 88 5.83 37.46 11.72
C VAL A 88 5.95 38.49 12.85
N VAL A 89 6.28 38.03 14.05
CA VAL A 89 6.57 38.92 15.19
C VAL A 89 7.96 38.57 15.68
N GLU A 90 8.92 39.43 15.36
CA GLU A 90 10.20 39.47 16.06
C GLU A 90 9.90 39.62 17.56
N HIS A 91 10.32 38.64 18.37
CA HIS A 91 10.33 38.69 19.83
C HIS A 91 9.02 38.44 20.62
N SER A 92 8.19 37.47 20.24
CA SER A 92 7.26 36.85 21.20
C SER A 92 7.62 35.38 21.47
N LEU A 93 8.09 35.11 22.69
CA LEU A 93 8.38 33.78 23.23
C LEU A 93 7.10 32.96 23.56
N SER A 94 5.95 33.30 22.98
CA SER A 94 4.73 32.47 23.08
C SER A 94 4.15 32.20 21.68
N PRO A 95 3.81 30.93 21.36
CA PRO A 95 3.03 30.60 20.18
C PRO A 95 1.61 31.14 20.35
N SER A 96 1.38 32.37 19.90
CA SER A 96 0.03 32.89 19.75
C SER A 96 -0.69 32.11 18.66
N LEU A 97 -1.96 31.76 18.92
CA LEU A 97 -2.81 31.14 17.93
C LEU A 97 -2.96 32.09 16.74
N ALA A 98 -2.70 31.60 15.53
CA ALA A 98 -2.83 32.36 14.29
C ALA A 98 -4.09 31.96 13.53
N ASP A 99 -4.54 32.83 12.63
CA ASP A 99 -5.71 32.57 11.80
C ASP A 99 -5.54 31.26 11.02
N PRO A 100 -6.58 30.41 11.00
CA PRO A 100 -6.52 29.19 10.22
C PRO A 100 -6.45 29.52 8.73
N VAL A 101 -5.65 28.75 8.01
CA VAL A 101 -5.49 28.88 6.57
C VAL A 101 -5.66 27.52 5.93
N ILE A 102 -6.42 27.46 4.84
CA ILE A 102 -6.47 26.28 3.98
C ILE A 102 -5.43 26.47 2.87
N PRO A 103 -4.34 25.68 2.82
CA PRO A 103 -3.33 25.85 1.79
C PRO A 103 -3.91 25.71 0.39
N ALA A 104 -3.41 26.51 -0.56
CA ALA A 104 -3.76 26.42 -1.97
C ALA A 104 -3.56 25.00 -2.56
N SER A 105 -2.54 24.26 -2.07
CA SER A 105 -2.26 22.88 -2.47
C SER A 105 -3.36 21.90 -2.08
N GLU A 106 -3.97 22.09 -0.90
CA GLU A 106 -5.07 21.25 -0.41
C GLU A 106 -6.35 21.52 -1.21
N LEU A 107 -6.67 22.81 -1.45
CA LEU A 107 -7.79 23.22 -2.30
C LEU A 107 -7.63 22.64 -3.71
N ARG A 108 -6.46 22.84 -4.33
CA ARG A 108 -6.14 22.29 -5.66
C ARG A 108 -6.23 20.77 -5.67
N GLY A 109 -5.76 20.08 -4.63
CA GLY A 109 -5.76 18.62 -4.56
C GLY A 109 -7.18 18.04 -4.52
N VAL A 110 -8.05 18.60 -3.68
CA VAL A 110 -9.45 18.17 -3.56
C VAL A 110 -10.22 18.42 -4.87
N ILE A 111 -10.09 19.62 -5.45
CA ILE A 111 -10.78 19.99 -6.69
C ILE A 111 -10.25 19.16 -7.86
N ARG A 112 -8.92 18.96 -7.95
CA ARG A 112 -8.32 18.06 -8.95
C ARG A 112 -8.88 16.64 -8.84
N SER A 113 -9.01 16.10 -7.64
CA SER A 113 -9.53 14.75 -7.43
C SER A 113 -10.96 14.62 -7.96
N ALA A 114 -11.82 15.61 -7.67
CA ALA A 114 -13.20 15.65 -8.18
C ALA A 114 -13.22 15.71 -9.72
N TYR A 115 -12.47 16.66 -10.30
CA TYR A 115 -12.33 16.80 -11.74
C TYR A 115 -11.80 15.53 -12.42
N GLU A 116 -10.84 14.84 -11.81
CA GLU A 116 -10.31 13.56 -12.30
C GLU A 116 -11.38 12.48 -12.38
N ALA A 117 -12.34 12.47 -11.44
CA ALA A 117 -13.44 11.52 -11.43
C ALA A 117 -14.52 11.87 -12.47
N VAL A 118 -14.91 13.15 -12.57
CA VAL A 118 -15.93 13.61 -13.52
C VAL A 118 -15.47 13.43 -14.97
N THR A 119 -14.19 13.66 -15.24
CA THR A 119 -13.61 13.54 -16.59
C THR A 119 -13.01 12.17 -16.91
N ASP A 120 -13.13 11.22 -15.97
CA ASP A 120 -12.53 9.89 -16.07
C ASP A 120 -11.04 9.91 -16.48
N SER A 121 -10.30 10.84 -15.88
CA SER A 121 -8.88 11.09 -16.15
C SER A 121 -7.96 10.05 -15.51
N CYS A 122 -6.68 10.03 -15.85
CA CYS A 122 -5.76 9.03 -15.30
C CYS A 122 -5.66 9.09 -13.77
N LEU A 123 -5.25 8.00 -13.12
CA LEU A 123 -5.00 7.96 -11.68
C LEU A 123 -3.64 8.59 -11.35
N SER A 124 -3.57 9.92 -11.28
CA SER A 124 -2.31 10.66 -11.18
C SER A 124 -1.46 10.35 -9.95
N THR A 125 -2.08 9.89 -8.86
CA THR A 125 -1.43 9.60 -7.57
C THR A 125 -1.01 8.13 -7.42
N VAL A 126 -1.33 7.26 -8.39
CA VAL A 126 -1.00 5.84 -8.28
C VAL A 126 0.48 5.59 -8.55
N CYS A 127 1.14 4.88 -7.63
CA CYS A 127 2.52 4.44 -7.81
C CYS A 127 2.53 3.11 -8.57
N VAL A 128 2.58 3.19 -9.90
CA VAL A 128 2.52 2.03 -10.80
C VAL A 128 3.69 1.06 -10.60
N ASP A 129 4.84 1.56 -10.16
CA ASP A 129 6.07 0.78 -9.94
C ASP A 129 6.09 0.03 -8.59
N LYS A 130 5.02 0.14 -7.79
CA LYS A 130 4.97 -0.49 -6.48
C LYS A 130 4.79 -2.00 -6.62
N VAL A 131 5.74 -2.76 -6.05
CA VAL A 131 5.68 -4.22 -5.98
C VAL A 131 4.43 -4.66 -5.21
N LEU A 132 3.57 -5.44 -5.86
CA LEU A 132 2.41 -6.06 -5.25
C LEU A 132 2.81 -7.41 -4.64
N TYR A 133 2.43 -7.64 -3.39
CA TYR A 133 2.71 -8.89 -2.68
C TYR A 133 1.66 -9.15 -1.61
N SER A 134 1.57 -10.41 -1.19
CA SER A 134 0.81 -10.80 -0.01
C SER A 134 1.50 -11.96 0.70
N ARG A 135 1.08 -12.24 1.94
CA ARG A 135 1.49 -13.46 2.63
C ARG A 135 0.50 -14.57 2.27
N ILE A 136 1.03 -15.72 1.88
CA ILE A 136 0.24 -16.93 1.64
C ILE A 136 0.06 -17.72 2.94
N SER A 137 -1.08 -18.38 3.08
CA SER A 137 -1.38 -19.27 4.22
C SER A 137 -1.11 -20.75 3.92
N LYS A 138 -1.15 -21.14 2.64
CA LYS A 138 -0.91 -22.50 2.19
C LYS A 138 0.60 -22.77 2.11
N PRO A 139 1.11 -23.88 2.67
CA PRO A 139 2.51 -24.24 2.55
C PRO A 139 2.93 -24.53 1.10
N GLY A 140 4.04 -23.97 0.66
CA GLY A 140 4.65 -24.25 -0.63
C GLY A 140 5.30 -25.62 -0.73
N LYS A 141 5.46 -26.08 -1.97
CA LYS A 141 6.15 -27.33 -2.29
C LYS A 141 7.66 -27.09 -2.26
N PRO A 142 8.46 -27.96 -1.62
CA PRO A 142 9.92 -27.81 -1.63
C PRO A 142 10.48 -28.14 -3.02
N GLY A 143 11.48 -27.37 -3.45
CA GLY A 143 12.18 -27.53 -4.72
C GLY A 143 13.58 -26.94 -4.68
N ILE A 144 14.38 -27.26 -5.69
CA ILE A 144 15.75 -26.77 -5.88
C ILE A 144 15.77 -26.06 -7.23
N LEU A 145 15.98 -24.75 -7.20
CA LEU A 145 16.10 -23.94 -8.40
C LEU A 145 17.50 -24.16 -9.00
N LYS A 146 17.55 -24.62 -10.25
CA LYS A 146 18.78 -24.91 -10.99
C LYS A 146 18.81 -24.09 -12.27
N LYS A 147 20.00 -23.55 -12.60
CA LYS A 147 20.24 -22.89 -13.89
C LYS A 147 20.44 -23.96 -14.97
N THR A 148 19.78 -23.78 -16.11
CA THR A 148 19.94 -24.59 -17.32
C THR A 148 20.44 -23.71 -18.47
N ALA A 149 20.73 -24.30 -19.64
CA ALA A 149 21.07 -23.52 -20.84
C ALA A 149 19.94 -22.59 -21.30
N GLU A 150 18.69 -22.97 -21.02
CA GLU A 150 17.47 -22.30 -21.48
C GLU A 150 16.88 -21.34 -20.44
N GLY A 151 17.48 -21.24 -19.24
CA GLY A 151 17.01 -20.39 -18.15
C GLY A 151 17.09 -21.07 -16.79
N TYR A 152 15.96 -21.20 -16.09
CA TYR A 152 15.88 -21.87 -14.80
C TYR A 152 14.82 -22.98 -14.81
N CYS A 153 15.06 -24.03 -14.03
CA CYS A 153 14.08 -25.04 -13.73
C CYS A 153 13.97 -25.28 -12.23
N ILE A 154 12.80 -25.73 -11.78
CA ILE A 154 12.61 -26.24 -10.43
C ILE A 154 12.77 -27.75 -10.48
N GLN A 155 13.81 -28.29 -9.85
CA GLN A 155 13.85 -29.70 -9.50
C GLN A 155 12.96 -29.90 -8.25
N PRO A 156 11.83 -30.62 -8.34
CA PRO A 156 11.02 -30.90 -7.16
C PRO A 156 11.85 -31.62 -6.10
N ALA A 157 11.54 -31.36 -4.83
CA ALA A 157 12.26 -31.96 -3.73
C ALA A 157 11.32 -32.62 -2.72
N LYS A 158 11.86 -33.54 -1.92
CA LYS A 158 11.26 -34.02 -0.68
C LYS A 158 12.01 -33.40 0.49
N LYS A 159 11.26 -32.84 1.44
CA LYS A 159 11.78 -32.23 2.66
C LYS A 159 11.88 -33.25 3.79
N TYR A 160 13.03 -33.28 4.45
CA TYR A 160 13.24 -33.95 5.73
C TYR A 160 13.59 -32.92 6.81
N ARG A 161 13.13 -33.13 8.03
CA ARG A 161 13.42 -32.28 9.19
C ARG A 161 14.62 -32.83 9.93
N VAL A 162 15.58 -31.95 10.26
CA VAL A 162 16.77 -32.26 11.06
C VAL A 162 16.80 -31.38 12.30
N LEU A 163 17.23 -31.92 13.44
CA LEU A 163 17.33 -31.16 14.70
C LEU A 163 18.42 -30.10 14.60
N LEU A 164 18.15 -28.90 15.12
CA LEU A 164 19.10 -27.77 15.13
C LEU A 164 20.48 -28.14 15.72
N SER A 165 20.52 -29.01 16.73
CA SER A 165 21.76 -29.45 17.38
C SER A 165 22.72 -30.20 16.45
N GLN A 166 22.27 -30.63 15.27
CA GLN A 166 23.09 -31.32 14.26
C GLN A 166 23.51 -30.39 13.11
N THR A 167 23.16 -29.11 13.17
CA THR A 167 23.27 -28.19 12.03
C THR A 167 24.30 -27.09 12.24
N ASP A 168 25.05 -27.17 13.34
CA ASP A 168 26.11 -26.21 13.63
C ASP A 168 27.21 -26.28 12.55
N GLY A 169 27.67 -25.12 12.09
CA GLY A 169 28.63 -24.99 11.00
C GLY A 169 28.10 -25.23 9.57
N ILE A 170 26.92 -25.84 9.38
CA ILE A 170 26.42 -26.20 8.04
C ILE A 170 25.78 -25.00 7.33
N GLN A 171 26.20 -24.71 6.10
CA GLN A 171 25.74 -23.56 5.32
C GLN A 171 24.51 -23.85 4.45
N GLU A 172 23.72 -22.82 4.12
CA GLU A 172 22.60 -22.93 3.17
C GLU A 172 23.09 -23.49 1.84
N GLY A 173 22.39 -24.51 1.32
CA GLY A 173 22.73 -25.15 0.05
C GLY A 173 23.88 -26.17 0.13
N GLU A 174 24.48 -26.40 1.30
CA GLU A 174 25.53 -27.40 1.48
C GLU A 174 25.00 -28.83 1.32
N ARG A 175 25.78 -29.71 0.69
CA ARG A 175 25.42 -31.13 0.56
C ARG A 175 25.68 -31.85 1.87
N VAL A 176 24.67 -32.56 2.36
CA VAL A 176 24.76 -33.34 3.59
C VAL A 176 24.31 -34.78 3.34
N ARG A 177 24.95 -35.71 4.05
CA ARG A 177 24.51 -37.10 4.14
C ARG A 177 23.70 -37.32 5.40
N PHE A 178 22.64 -38.11 5.28
CA PHE A 178 21.72 -38.32 6.38
C PHE A 178 21.01 -39.68 6.29
N GLN A 179 20.62 -40.18 7.45
CA GLN A 179 19.76 -41.36 7.58
C GLN A 179 18.31 -40.92 7.83
N VAL A 180 17.36 -41.60 7.19
CA VAL A 180 15.92 -41.37 7.41
C VAL A 180 15.49 -42.16 8.65
N ILE A 181 15.16 -41.45 9.72
CA ILE A 181 14.78 -42.05 11.03
C ILE A 181 13.28 -41.98 11.31
N GLY A 182 12.49 -41.62 10.31
CA GLY A 182 11.04 -41.52 10.40
C GLY A 182 10.43 -41.00 9.10
N ARG A 183 9.12 -40.77 9.06
CA ARG A 183 8.41 -40.40 7.83
C ARG A 183 9.02 -39.18 7.12
N ASP A 184 9.37 -38.16 7.90
CA ASP A 184 9.91 -36.87 7.43
C ASP A 184 11.05 -36.37 8.34
N LYS A 185 11.70 -37.26 9.10
CA LYS A 185 12.79 -36.93 10.02
C LYS A 185 14.10 -37.54 9.54
N ALA A 186 15.16 -36.77 9.68
CA ALA A 186 16.51 -37.14 9.29
C ALA A 186 17.51 -36.93 10.44
N ARG A 187 18.58 -37.72 10.43
CA ARG A 187 19.78 -37.55 11.26
C ARG A 187 20.99 -37.39 10.32
N ILE A 188 21.74 -36.30 10.45
CA ILE A 188 22.97 -36.08 9.67
C ILE A 188 24.04 -37.05 10.16
N VAL A 189 24.81 -37.62 9.23
CA VAL A 189 25.85 -38.61 9.51
C VAL A 189 27.19 -38.17 8.92
N ALA A 190 28.29 -38.48 9.61
CA ALA A 190 29.65 -38.22 9.17
C ALA A 190 30.12 -39.28 8.15
N ASP A 191 31.30 -39.08 7.54
CA ASP A 191 31.95 -40.06 6.67
C ASP A 191 32.23 -41.37 7.40
N GLY A 192 31.51 -42.44 7.06
CA GLY A 192 31.75 -43.79 7.58
C GLY A 192 30.52 -44.71 7.58
N SER A 193 30.57 -45.74 6.72
CA SER A 193 29.84 -47.02 6.73
C SER A 193 28.56 -47.15 7.60
N VAL A 194 27.46 -46.55 7.15
CA VAL A 194 26.11 -46.94 7.58
C VAL A 194 25.33 -47.33 6.33
N ASP A 195 24.60 -48.45 6.37
CA ASP A 195 23.68 -48.82 5.29
C ASP A 195 22.48 -47.84 5.24
N ASP A 196 21.92 -47.59 4.04
CA ASP A 196 20.77 -46.69 3.77
C ASP A 196 20.98 -45.17 4.01
N VAL A 197 22.17 -44.65 3.69
CA VAL A 197 22.45 -43.20 3.70
C VAL A 197 21.90 -42.52 2.44
N LYS A 198 21.23 -41.37 2.64
CA LYS A 198 20.77 -40.48 1.57
C LYS A 198 21.58 -39.20 1.53
N GLU A 199 21.59 -38.57 0.37
CA GLU A 199 22.16 -37.24 0.16
C GLU A 199 21.06 -36.21 -0.09
N GLY A 200 21.30 -34.98 0.35
CA GLY A 200 20.45 -33.83 0.09
C GLY A 200 21.16 -32.52 0.37
N TYR A 201 20.43 -31.42 0.18
CA TYR A 201 20.92 -30.07 0.40
C TYR A 201 20.32 -29.49 1.68
N PHE A 202 21.15 -28.91 2.52
CA PHE A 202 20.73 -28.29 3.78
C PHE A 202 20.02 -26.95 3.53
N HIS A 203 18.81 -26.82 4.06
CA HIS A 203 18.00 -25.60 4.00
C HIS A 203 17.76 -25.05 5.41
N ARG A 204 18.36 -23.89 5.66
CA ARG A 204 18.28 -23.08 6.86
C ARG A 204 17.11 -22.10 6.74
N GLY A 205 16.07 -22.31 7.53
CA GLY A 205 14.97 -21.35 7.66
C GLY A 205 15.37 -20.12 8.48
N GLU A 206 14.50 -19.12 8.54
CA GLU A 206 14.68 -17.97 9.44
C GLU A 206 14.59 -18.36 10.93
N TYR A 207 15.19 -17.56 11.81
CA TYR A 207 15.06 -17.74 13.26
C TYR A 207 13.64 -17.42 13.75
N PHE A 208 13.18 -18.19 14.74
CA PHE A 208 12.03 -17.83 15.58
C PHE A 208 12.16 -18.51 16.96
N PRO A 209 11.60 -17.94 18.05
CA PRO A 209 11.90 -18.36 19.44
C PRO A 209 11.63 -19.84 19.79
N LYS A 210 10.88 -20.57 18.97
CA LYS A 210 10.53 -22.00 19.19
C LYS A 210 10.97 -22.90 18.06
N LYS A 211 11.97 -22.48 17.28
CA LYS A 211 12.53 -23.28 16.20
C LYS A 211 13.21 -24.52 16.78
N ARG A 212 12.87 -25.70 16.26
CA ARG A 212 13.44 -27.00 16.68
C ARG A 212 14.16 -27.73 15.56
N TYR A 213 13.81 -27.40 14.32
CA TYR A 213 14.22 -28.13 13.15
C TYR A 213 14.63 -27.19 12.02
N GLU A 214 15.59 -27.66 11.24
CA GLU A 214 15.89 -27.19 9.90
C GLU A 214 15.43 -28.22 8.88
N ALA A 215 15.69 -27.97 7.60
CA ALA A 215 15.29 -28.84 6.51
C ALA A 215 16.48 -29.39 5.72
N ILE A 216 16.29 -30.57 5.16
CA ILE A 216 17.15 -31.15 4.12
C ILE A 216 16.26 -31.44 2.92
N PHE A 217 16.64 -30.96 1.74
CA PHE A 217 15.92 -31.14 0.48
C PHE A 217 16.60 -32.22 -0.36
N THR A 218 15.82 -33.20 -0.80
CA THR A 218 16.29 -34.29 -1.68
C THR A 218 15.54 -34.26 -2.99
N GLU A 219 16.25 -34.38 -4.11
CA GLU A 219 15.64 -34.31 -5.43
C GLU A 219 14.61 -35.42 -5.65
N THR A 220 13.47 -35.07 -6.23
CA THR A 220 12.42 -36.01 -6.62
C THR A 220 11.76 -35.60 -7.93
N GLY A 221 11.18 -36.56 -8.64
CA GLY A 221 10.43 -36.30 -9.86
C GLY A 221 11.29 -35.70 -11.00
N LYS A 222 10.61 -35.25 -12.05
CA LYS A 222 11.25 -34.60 -13.20
C LYS A 222 11.41 -33.09 -12.96
N PRO A 223 12.48 -32.45 -13.45
CA PRO A 223 12.61 -31.00 -13.46
C PRO A 223 11.41 -30.33 -14.14
N ILE A 224 10.96 -29.21 -13.57
CA ILE A 224 9.87 -28.38 -14.10
C ILE A 224 10.52 -27.13 -14.72
N PRO A 225 10.52 -26.99 -16.05
CA PRO A 225 11.05 -25.78 -16.69
C PRO A 225 10.19 -24.57 -16.30
N LEU A 226 10.84 -23.45 -15.99
CA LEU A 226 10.14 -22.20 -15.74
C LEU A 226 9.88 -21.44 -17.04
N PRO A 227 8.80 -20.65 -17.12
CA PRO A 227 8.52 -19.84 -18.31
C PRO A 227 9.69 -18.88 -18.61
N GLN A 228 10.04 -18.73 -19.89
CA GLN A 228 11.19 -17.91 -20.31
C GLN A 228 11.09 -16.43 -19.90
N HIS A 229 9.87 -15.90 -19.78
CA HIS A 229 9.61 -14.53 -19.34
C HIS A 229 9.68 -14.35 -17.82
N PHE A 230 9.80 -15.43 -17.04
CA PHE A 230 9.82 -15.38 -15.58
C PHE A 230 11.26 -15.33 -15.05
N ASP A 231 11.69 -14.16 -14.57
CA ASP A 231 12.96 -14.02 -13.87
C ASP A 231 12.85 -14.52 -12.41
N ALA A 232 13.10 -15.82 -12.23
CA ALA A 232 13.05 -16.47 -10.92
C ALA A 232 13.93 -15.79 -9.85
N ILE A 233 15.11 -15.29 -10.25
CA ILE A 233 16.07 -14.69 -9.32
C ILE A 233 15.61 -13.30 -8.92
N GLU A 234 15.13 -12.49 -9.87
CA GLU A 234 14.57 -11.16 -9.57
C GLU A 234 13.37 -11.25 -8.63
N TYR A 235 12.45 -12.21 -8.85
CA TYR A 235 11.29 -12.39 -7.97
C TYR A 235 11.70 -12.84 -6.56
N LEU A 236 12.66 -13.75 -6.44
CA LEU A 236 13.24 -14.11 -5.14
C LEU A 236 13.89 -12.90 -4.46
N ARG A 237 14.65 -12.08 -5.20
CA ARG A 237 15.24 -10.84 -4.67
C ARG A 237 14.16 -9.89 -4.15
N LYS A 238 13.05 -9.72 -4.87
CA LYS A 238 11.91 -8.90 -4.42
C LYS A 238 11.33 -9.44 -3.10
N VAL A 239 11.14 -10.77 -2.97
CA VAL A 239 10.67 -11.39 -1.71
C VAL A 239 11.63 -11.11 -0.55
N LEU A 240 12.94 -11.33 -0.75
CA LEU A 240 13.96 -11.07 0.28
C LEU A 240 14.00 -9.60 0.69
N TYR A 241 13.95 -8.68 -0.29
CA TYR A 241 13.88 -7.24 -0.04
C TYR A 241 12.65 -6.85 0.80
N LEU A 242 11.50 -7.46 0.56
CA LEU A 242 10.29 -7.21 1.35
C LEU A 242 10.44 -7.66 2.81
N TYR A 243 11.20 -8.72 3.09
CA TYR A 243 11.53 -9.12 4.47
C TYR A 243 12.48 -8.12 5.13
N GLN A 244 13.46 -7.60 4.39
CA GLN A 244 14.42 -6.62 4.90
C GLN A 244 13.82 -5.23 5.15
N LYS A 245 12.84 -4.82 4.32
CA LYS A 245 12.23 -3.49 4.41
C LYS A 245 11.23 -3.36 5.56
N GLU A 246 10.39 -4.37 5.79
CA GLU A 246 9.24 -4.27 6.71
C GLU A 246 9.62 -4.38 8.20
N ASN A 247 10.75 -4.98 8.55
CA ASN A 247 11.07 -5.32 9.94
C ASN A 247 11.87 -4.26 10.70
N LYS A 248 12.00 -3.04 10.16
CA LYS A 248 12.67 -1.91 10.85
C LYS A 248 12.06 -1.52 12.21
N LEU A 249 10.92 -2.10 12.60
CA LEU A 249 10.21 -1.80 13.86
C LEU A 249 10.21 -2.93 14.91
N ASN A 250 10.66 -4.15 14.60
CA ASN A 250 10.70 -5.28 15.54
C ASN A 250 12.04 -6.03 15.45
N ARG A 251 13.09 -5.45 16.03
CA ARG A 251 14.40 -6.11 16.17
C ARG A 251 14.35 -7.13 17.32
N GLU A 252 13.85 -8.34 17.06
CA GLU A 252 14.39 -9.47 17.80
C GLU A 252 15.86 -9.63 17.36
N THR A 253 16.79 -9.64 18.31
CA THR A 253 18.25 -9.55 18.07
C THR A 253 18.83 -10.65 17.17
N ASN A 254 18.09 -11.73 16.93
CA ASN A 254 18.53 -12.90 16.18
C ASN A 254 17.81 -13.11 14.83
N HIS A 255 16.87 -12.24 14.46
CA HIS A 255 16.16 -12.34 13.18
C HIS A 255 16.92 -11.54 12.11
N ASN A 256 17.56 -12.25 11.17
CA ASN A 256 18.52 -11.67 10.22
C ASN A 256 17.96 -11.52 8.80
N GLU A 257 16.64 -11.69 8.62
CA GLU A 257 15.93 -11.33 7.38
C GLU A 257 16.51 -12.06 6.15
N TYR A 258 16.79 -13.35 6.32
CA TYR A 258 17.40 -14.24 5.34
C TYR A 258 18.78 -13.79 4.86
N ALA A 259 19.57 -13.09 5.68
CA ALA A 259 20.94 -12.67 5.32
C ALA A 259 21.86 -13.84 4.91
N HIS A 260 21.62 -15.05 5.44
CA HIS A 260 22.33 -16.28 5.06
C HIS A 260 21.90 -16.85 3.71
N TYR A 261 20.74 -16.48 3.19
CA TYR A 261 20.17 -17.01 1.96
C TYR A 261 20.73 -16.25 0.75
N LYS A 262 21.82 -16.75 0.18
CA LYS A 262 22.51 -16.12 -0.96
C LYS A 262 21.98 -16.65 -2.29
N LEU A 263 21.64 -15.75 -3.20
CA LEU A 263 21.22 -16.05 -4.57
C LEU A 263 22.44 -16.11 -5.49
N GLU A 264 23.31 -17.09 -5.26
CA GLU A 264 24.54 -17.29 -6.02
C GLU A 264 24.29 -18.12 -7.28
N GLU A 265 24.82 -17.64 -8.40
CA GLU A 265 24.71 -18.32 -9.69
C GLU A 265 25.54 -19.62 -9.69
N GLY A 266 24.99 -20.69 -10.25
CA GLY A 266 25.65 -22.00 -10.30
C GLY A 266 25.55 -22.84 -9.02
N LYS A 267 25.10 -22.26 -7.90
CA LYS A 267 24.76 -23.02 -6.68
C LYS A 267 23.28 -23.41 -6.66
N PRO A 268 22.92 -24.55 -6.03
CA PRO A 268 21.52 -24.93 -5.86
C PRO A 268 20.83 -23.95 -4.91
N ILE A 269 19.77 -23.29 -5.38
CA ILE A 269 18.98 -22.36 -4.58
C ILE A 269 17.72 -23.08 -4.07
N LEU A 270 17.62 -23.28 -2.76
CA LEU A 270 16.55 -24.09 -2.15
C LEU A 270 15.30 -23.25 -1.95
N VAL A 271 14.21 -23.60 -2.63
CA VAL A 271 12.99 -22.78 -2.68
C VAL A 271 11.77 -23.56 -2.24
N TYR A 272 10.78 -22.86 -1.71
CA TYR A 272 9.40 -23.31 -1.71
C TYR A 272 8.68 -22.62 -2.86
N TYR A 273 7.94 -23.41 -3.64
CA TYR A 273 7.23 -22.93 -4.82
C TYR A 273 5.73 -23.20 -4.78
N HIS A 274 4.99 -22.29 -5.41
CA HIS A 274 3.59 -22.42 -5.77
C HIS A 274 3.46 -22.27 -7.28
N GLU A 275 2.41 -22.86 -7.84
CA GLU A 275 2.01 -22.70 -9.22
C GLU A 275 0.51 -22.40 -9.26
N TYR A 276 0.15 -21.31 -9.93
CA TYR A 276 -1.23 -20.89 -10.15
C TYR A 276 -1.35 -20.36 -11.58
N ASN A 277 -2.19 -20.99 -12.42
CA ASN A 277 -2.43 -20.59 -13.81
C ASN A 277 -1.15 -20.50 -14.66
N GLY A 278 -0.18 -21.38 -14.45
CA GLY A 278 1.12 -21.36 -15.13
C GLY A 278 2.13 -20.36 -14.56
N ASN A 279 1.72 -19.50 -13.63
CA ASN A 279 2.61 -18.58 -12.92
C ASN A 279 3.23 -19.25 -11.70
N TYR A 280 4.54 -19.06 -11.55
CA TYR A 280 5.30 -19.62 -10.43
C TYR A 280 5.64 -18.55 -9.41
N TYR A 281 5.62 -18.93 -8.13
CA TYR A 281 5.96 -18.06 -7.00
C TYR A 281 6.97 -18.77 -6.13
N LEU A 282 8.14 -18.17 -5.95
CA LEU A 282 9.27 -18.75 -5.24
C LEU A 282 9.53 -18.00 -3.94
N SER A 283 9.92 -18.72 -2.89
CA SER A 283 10.22 -18.12 -1.60
C SER A 283 11.19 -18.97 -0.78
N PRO A 284 11.93 -18.39 0.18
CA PRO A 284 12.85 -19.11 1.04
C PRO A 284 12.16 -19.88 2.20
N ALA A 285 10.83 -19.80 2.33
CA ALA A 285 10.09 -20.45 3.42
C ALA A 285 8.75 -21.02 2.95
N CYS A 286 8.27 -22.09 3.58
CA CYS A 286 7.05 -22.75 3.13
C CYS A 286 5.80 -21.87 3.27
N ILE A 287 5.75 -20.99 4.26
CA ILE A 287 4.68 -19.99 4.44
C ILE A 287 5.38 -18.64 4.40
N SER A 288 5.31 -17.98 3.26
CA SER A 288 6.09 -16.77 2.98
C SER A 288 5.25 -15.66 2.34
N LYS A 289 5.92 -14.60 1.93
CA LYS A 289 5.38 -13.62 0.98
C LYS A 289 5.52 -14.15 -0.43
N ILE A 290 4.52 -13.89 -1.26
CA ILE A 290 4.62 -14.04 -2.72
C ILE A 290 4.55 -12.67 -3.36
N VAL A 291 5.37 -12.47 -4.39
CA VAL A 291 5.32 -11.27 -5.25
C VAL A 291 4.46 -11.60 -6.45
N PHE A 292 3.48 -10.76 -6.73
CA PHE A 292 2.57 -10.95 -7.86
C PHE A 292 3.24 -10.54 -9.17
N HIS A 293 2.82 -11.20 -10.25
CA HIS A 293 3.26 -10.96 -11.62
C HIS A 293 2.61 -9.72 -12.19
N ASN A 294 1.30 -9.54 -11.97
CA ASN A 294 0.62 -8.32 -12.35
C ASN A 294 1.10 -7.15 -11.48
N THR A 295 1.51 -6.08 -12.14
CA THR A 295 1.75 -4.78 -11.52
C THR A 295 0.47 -3.93 -11.56
N LEU A 296 0.44 -2.83 -10.80
CA LEU A 296 -0.67 -1.87 -10.93
C LEU A 296 -0.73 -1.30 -12.35
N LYS A 297 0.42 -1.14 -13.02
CA LYS A 297 0.48 -0.71 -14.42
C LYS A 297 -0.27 -1.68 -15.33
N ASP A 298 0.02 -2.98 -15.23
CA ASP A 298 -0.58 -4.00 -16.09
C ASP A 298 -2.11 -4.04 -15.93
N ILE A 299 -2.57 -3.91 -14.68
CA ILE A 299 -4.01 -3.86 -14.37
C ILE A 299 -4.66 -2.61 -14.96
N LEU A 300 -4.05 -1.44 -14.77
CA LEU A 300 -4.60 -0.17 -15.26
C LEU A 300 -4.57 -0.07 -16.79
N ASP A 301 -3.52 -0.59 -17.42
CA ASP A 301 -3.40 -0.67 -18.88
C ASP A 301 -4.46 -1.62 -19.45
N GLY A 302 -4.68 -2.76 -18.81
CA GLY A 302 -5.75 -3.71 -19.14
C GLY A 302 -7.17 -3.21 -18.83
N GLN A 303 -7.31 -2.19 -17.98
CA GLN A 303 -8.58 -1.60 -17.56
C GLN A 303 -8.82 -0.24 -18.22
N GLY A 304 -8.45 -0.04 -19.49
CA GLY A 304 -8.74 1.21 -20.22
C GLY A 304 -7.65 2.27 -20.16
N GLY A 305 -6.45 1.91 -19.70
CA GLY A 305 -5.27 2.77 -19.74
C GLY A 305 -5.31 3.91 -18.74
N TYR A 306 -5.56 3.65 -17.46
CA TYR A 306 -5.64 4.69 -16.41
C TYR A 306 -4.29 5.01 -15.73
N SER A 307 -3.19 4.44 -16.21
CA SER A 307 -1.84 4.77 -15.76
C SER A 307 -1.56 6.29 -15.87
N PRO A 308 -0.78 6.90 -14.96
CA PRO A 308 -0.45 8.32 -15.01
C PRO A 308 0.07 8.75 -16.39
N CYS A 309 -0.32 9.94 -16.83
CA CYS A 309 0.15 10.48 -18.10
C CYS A 309 1.66 10.77 -18.03
N VAL A 310 2.42 10.37 -19.07
CA VAL A 310 3.88 10.52 -19.13
C VAL A 310 4.39 11.12 -20.45
N GLY A 311 3.53 11.23 -21.47
CA GLY A 311 3.86 11.69 -22.82
C GLY A 311 3.11 12.96 -23.23
N GLU A 312 3.10 13.27 -24.52
CA GLU A 312 2.45 14.49 -25.06
C GLU A 312 0.92 14.41 -25.07
N GLU A 313 0.38 13.20 -25.14
CA GLU A 313 -1.05 12.94 -25.03
C GLU A 313 -1.44 12.80 -23.55
N VAL A 314 -2.35 13.66 -23.11
CA VAL A 314 -2.72 13.82 -21.71
C VAL A 314 -4.23 13.72 -21.53
N CYS A 315 -4.65 13.21 -20.37
CA CYS A 315 -6.05 13.21 -19.98
C CYS A 315 -6.54 14.63 -19.62
N PRO A 316 -7.85 14.89 -19.60
CA PRO A 316 -8.41 16.20 -19.31
C PRO A 316 -7.89 16.84 -18.01
N ALA A 317 -7.76 16.07 -16.93
CA ALA A 317 -7.27 16.58 -15.65
C ALA A 317 -5.79 16.96 -15.72
N CYS A 318 -4.95 16.13 -16.35
CA CYS A 318 -3.56 16.50 -16.58
C CYS A 318 -3.47 17.72 -17.47
N ALA A 319 -4.31 17.83 -18.52
CA ALA A 319 -4.37 18.96 -19.44
C ALA A 319 -4.75 20.30 -18.79
N LEU A 320 -5.51 20.25 -17.70
CA LEU A 320 -5.98 21.45 -17.00
C LEU A 320 -5.09 21.80 -15.79
N PHE A 321 -4.87 20.81 -14.92
CA PHE A 321 -4.11 20.98 -13.68
C PHE A 321 -2.60 20.85 -13.88
N GLY A 322 -2.14 20.49 -15.07
CA GLY A 322 -0.75 20.18 -15.34
C GLY A 322 -0.32 18.82 -14.80
N MET A 323 0.88 18.41 -15.20
CA MET A 323 1.50 17.15 -14.79
C MET A 323 3.01 17.23 -14.84
N VAL A 324 3.66 16.37 -14.05
CA VAL A 324 5.10 16.13 -14.12
C VAL A 324 5.31 14.70 -14.58
N GLY A 325 5.74 14.53 -15.83
CA GLY A 325 6.09 13.23 -16.42
C GLY A 325 7.60 13.06 -16.52
N ARG A 326 8.07 11.82 -16.70
CA ARG A 326 9.50 11.52 -16.88
C ARG A 326 10.08 12.18 -18.14
N ASN A 327 9.28 12.25 -19.21
CA ASN A 327 9.72 12.75 -20.51
C ASN A 327 9.14 14.12 -20.84
N HIS A 328 7.87 14.36 -20.49
CA HIS A 328 7.17 15.62 -20.72
C HIS A 328 6.51 16.11 -19.44
N SER A 329 6.59 17.42 -19.19
CA SER A 329 5.91 18.07 -18.08
C SER A 329 5.15 19.27 -18.62
N PHE A 330 3.93 19.47 -18.12
CA PHE A 330 3.07 20.57 -18.53
C PHE A 330 2.65 21.38 -17.32
N ALA A 331 2.79 22.70 -17.42
CA ALA A 331 2.38 23.63 -16.38
C ALA A 331 0.85 23.64 -16.22
N SER A 332 0.40 23.85 -14.99
CA SER A 332 -1.03 24.04 -14.71
C SER A 332 -1.54 25.30 -15.39
N ARG A 333 -2.72 25.24 -16.02
CA ARG A 333 -3.47 26.41 -16.48
C ARG A 333 -4.34 27.03 -15.38
N LEU A 334 -4.31 26.45 -14.18
CA LEU A 334 -4.96 26.93 -12.98
C LEU A 334 -3.93 27.33 -11.91
N ARG A 335 -4.19 28.44 -11.20
CA ARG A 335 -3.44 28.86 -10.00
C ARG A 335 -4.41 29.16 -8.87
N PHE A 336 -4.15 28.58 -7.70
CA PHE A 336 -5.00 28.70 -6.51
C PHE A 336 -4.34 29.61 -5.49
N THR A 337 -5.12 30.46 -4.81
CA THR A 337 -4.67 31.12 -3.57
C THR A 337 -5.04 30.28 -2.36
N ASP A 338 -4.43 30.58 -1.21
CA ASP A 338 -4.87 30.01 0.05
C ASP A 338 -6.30 30.47 0.39
N GLY A 339 -7.02 29.62 1.11
CA GLY A 339 -8.27 29.95 1.78
C GLY A 339 -8.00 30.75 3.06
N ARG A 340 -8.43 32.00 3.08
CA ARG A 340 -8.33 32.92 4.24
C ARG A 340 -9.70 33.12 4.88
N VAL A 341 -9.75 33.19 6.19
CA VAL A 341 -11.01 33.50 6.92
C VAL A 341 -11.61 34.82 6.43
N ILE A 342 -12.93 34.86 6.24
CA ILE A 342 -13.64 36.05 5.73
C ILE A 342 -13.94 37.04 6.86
N LYS A 343 -14.25 36.53 8.05
CA LYS A 343 -14.62 37.37 9.20
C LYS A 343 -13.41 37.66 10.06
N GLU A 344 -13.32 38.90 10.54
CA GLU A 344 -12.46 39.25 11.66
C GLU A 344 -13.20 38.86 12.95
N GLU A 345 -12.80 37.72 13.53
CA GLU A 345 -13.21 37.29 14.87
C GLU A 345 -11.95 37.09 15.71
N ASN A 346 -12.10 36.99 17.04
CA ASN A 346 -10.99 36.56 17.87
C ASN A 346 -10.53 35.17 17.40
N VAL A 347 -9.24 34.99 17.13
CA VAL A 347 -8.68 33.75 16.57
C VAL A 347 -9.17 32.49 17.31
N LYS A 348 -9.33 32.57 18.64
CA LYS A 348 -9.82 31.46 19.46
C LYS A 348 -11.21 30.99 19.09
N GLU A 349 -12.04 31.90 18.58
CA GLU A 349 -13.40 31.58 18.12
C GLU A 349 -13.39 30.68 16.90
N PHE A 350 -12.34 30.62 16.08
CA PHE A 350 -12.34 29.73 14.91
C PHE A 350 -12.18 28.26 15.26
N PHE A 351 -11.77 27.91 16.47
CA PHE A 351 -11.35 26.56 16.82
C PHE A 351 -12.27 25.88 17.83
N GLU A 352 -12.33 24.55 17.79
CA GLU A 352 -12.89 23.77 18.90
C GLU A 352 -11.82 23.48 19.97
N SER A 353 -12.28 22.96 21.11
CA SER A 353 -11.37 22.35 22.09
C SER A 353 -10.56 21.19 21.47
N PRO A 354 -9.34 20.92 21.99
CA PRO A 354 -8.51 19.84 21.47
C PRO A 354 -9.23 18.48 21.47
N LYS A 355 -9.02 17.73 20.40
CA LYS A 355 -9.62 16.41 20.16
C LYS A 355 -8.54 15.37 19.96
N VAL A 356 -8.88 14.11 20.20
CA VAL A 356 -7.98 12.97 19.97
C VAL A 356 -8.44 12.19 18.75
N LEU A 357 -7.53 12.01 17.81
CA LEU A 357 -7.70 11.09 16.70
C LEU A 357 -6.95 9.79 16.99
N SER A 358 -7.65 8.67 16.87
CA SER A 358 -7.03 7.35 16.82
C SER A 358 -6.48 7.13 15.42
N MET A 359 -5.17 6.92 15.25
CA MET A 359 -4.65 6.58 13.93
C MET A 359 -5.12 5.18 13.54
N LEU A 360 -5.81 5.10 12.40
CA LEU A 360 -6.03 3.86 11.68
C LEU A 360 -4.70 3.42 11.07
N SER A 361 -4.41 2.12 11.09
CA SER A 361 -3.21 1.59 10.45
C SER A 361 -3.17 1.98 8.97
N SER A 362 -1.97 2.21 8.43
CA SER A 362 -1.84 2.54 7.01
C SER A 362 -2.47 1.46 6.12
N PRO A 363 -3.15 1.86 5.04
CA PRO A 363 -3.73 0.92 4.09
C PRO A 363 -2.67 -0.06 3.56
N LYS A 364 -2.99 -1.35 3.58
CA LYS A 364 -2.11 -2.40 3.06
C LYS A 364 -2.62 -2.88 1.70
N LEU A 365 -1.78 -2.78 0.66
CA LEU A 365 -2.14 -3.28 -0.68
C LEU A 365 -2.37 -4.80 -0.72
N SER A 366 -1.92 -5.53 0.30
CA SER A 366 -2.23 -6.94 0.48
C SER A 366 -3.68 -7.21 0.89
N ALA A 367 -4.44 -6.18 1.31
CA ALA A 367 -5.87 -6.25 1.61
C ALA A 367 -6.68 -6.07 0.32
N MET A 368 -6.51 -7.02 -0.60
CA MET A 368 -6.99 -6.99 -1.97
C MET A 368 -8.51 -6.87 -2.08
N GLU A 369 -9.24 -7.36 -1.09
CA GLU A 369 -10.69 -7.26 -0.96
C GLU A 369 -11.22 -5.82 -0.90
N PHE A 370 -10.39 -4.86 -0.47
CA PHE A 370 -10.77 -3.45 -0.46
C PHE A 370 -10.55 -2.78 -1.82
N TYR A 371 -9.54 -3.21 -2.59
CA TYR A 371 -9.07 -2.50 -3.78
C TYR A 371 -9.50 -3.13 -5.10
N LEU A 372 -9.75 -4.44 -5.13
CA LEU A 372 -10.16 -5.17 -6.32
C LEU A 372 -11.67 -5.36 -6.36
N GLU A 373 -12.23 -5.35 -7.57
CA GLU A 373 -13.61 -5.76 -7.80
C GLU A 373 -13.75 -7.25 -7.46
N PRO A 374 -14.78 -7.64 -6.68
CA PRO A 374 -14.96 -9.04 -6.30
C PRO A 374 -15.30 -9.88 -7.55
N PRO A 375 -14.52 -10.93 -7.87
CA PRO A 375 -14.85 -11.82 -8.97
C PRO A 375 -16.10 -12.65 -8.66
N SER A 376 -16.93 -12.88 -9.67
CA SER A 376 -18.16 -13.67 -9.54
C SER A 376 -17.86 -15.06 -8.99
N GLN A 377 -18.50 -15.46 -7.88
CA GLN A 377 -18.41 -16.79 -7.23
C GLN A 377 -16.98 -17.26 -6.84
N ALA A 378 -16.07 -16.35 -6.49
CA ALA A 378 -14.77 -16.70 -5.89
C ALA A 378 -14.83 -16.63 -4.36
N ASP A 379 -14.15 -17.57 -3.69
CA ASP A 379 -13.98 -17.56 -2.23
C ASP A 379 -12.77 -16.72 -1.81
N TRP A 380 -11.78 -16.59 -2.70
CA TRP A 380 -10.56 -15.80 -2.49
C TRP A 380 -10.01 -15.28 -3.81
N TRP A 381 -9.46 -14.07 -3.83
CA TRP A 381 -8.83 -13.51 -5.02
C TRP A 381 -7.62 -12.66 -4.69
N THR A 382 -6.72 -12.56 -5.67
CA THR A 382 -5.46 -11.83 -5.58
C THR A 382 -5.24 -10.96 -6.81
N TYR A 383 -4.09 -10.30 -6.92
CA TYR A 383 -3.74 -9.60 -8.16
C TYR A 383 -3.46 -10.56 -9.34
N ASP A 384 -3.21 -11.85 -9.13
CA ASP A 384 -2.87 -12.78 -10.22
C ASP A 384 -3.87 -13.92 -10.43
N TYR A 385 -4.53 -14.38 -9.36
CA TYR A 385 -5.40 -15.55 -9.41
C TYR A 385 -6.59 -15.41 -8.47
N ALA A 386 -7.69 -16.07 -8.84
CA ALA A 386 -8.85 -16.27 -7.98
C ALA A 386 -9.09 -17.77 -7.75
N GLU A 387 -9.52 -18.11 -6.54
CA GLU A 387 -9.81 -19.47 -6.11
C GLU A 387 -11.31 -19.62 -5.81
N ARG A 388 -11.85 -20.74 -6.31
CA ARG A 388 -13.22 -21.21 -6.10
C ARG A 388 -13.15 -22.58 -5.45
N LYS A 389 -14.27 -23.06 -4.89
CA LYS A 389 -14.40 -24.46 -4.45
C LYS A 389 -13.97 -25.51 -5.50
N SER A 390 -14.17 -25.22 -6.78
CA SER A 390 -13.81 -26.10 -7.90
C SER A 390 -12.34 -26.01 -8.33
N GLY A 391 -11.56 -25.09 -7.77
CA GLY A 391 -10.16 -24.86 -8.10
C GLY A 391 -9.85 -23.41 -8.51
N ILE A 392 -8.71 -23.23 -9.18
CA ILE A 392 -8.26 -21.92 -9.64
C ILE A 392 -9.03 -21.51 -10.90
N ASP A 393 -9.50 -20.26 -10.93
CA ASP A 393 -10.14 -19.67 -12.09
C ASP A 393 -9.10 -19.24 -13.13
N LYS A 394 -9.12 -19.90 -14.29
CA LYS A 394 -8.19 -19.63 -15.41
C LYS A 394 -8.53 -18.37 -16.20
N TYR A 395 -9.76 -17.87 -16.09
CA TYR A 395 -10.23 -16.69 -16.83
C TYR A 395 -10.24 -15.42 -15.98
N TYR A 396 -9.81 -15.53 -14.72
CA TYR A 396 -9.74 -14.40 -13.81
C TYR A 396 -8.81 -13.31 -14.35
N LYS A 397 -9.31 -12.07 -14.32
CA LYS A 397 -8.51 -10.87 -14.54
C LYS A 397 -8.76 -9.90 -13.39
N PRO A 398 -7.71 -9.45 -12.68
CA PRO A 398 -7.88 -8.43 -11.64
C PRO A 398 -8.42 -7.13 -12.23
N ARG A 399 -9.31 -6.48 -11.50
CA ARG A 399 -9.81 -5.13 -11.82
C ARG A 399 -9.80 -4.29 -10.57
N LEU A 400 -9.28 -3.08 -10.65
CA LEU A 400 -9.31 -2.12 -9.55
C LEU A 400 -10.70 -1.50 -9.45
N ARG A 401 -11.19 -1.30 -8.22
CA ARG A 401 -12.50 -0.67 -7.95
C ARG A 401 -12.58 0.80 -8.38
N GLY A 402 -11.43 1.46 -8.54
CA GLY A 402 -11.32 2.81 -9.10
C GLY A 402 -10.75 3.85 -8.15
N ARG A 403 -11.29 5.07 -8.19
CA ARG A 403 -10.79 6.24 -7.45
C ARG A 403 -11.30 6.22 -6.02
N LYS A 404 -10.39 6.22 -5.05
CA LYS A 404 -10.74 6.26 -3.63
C LYS A 404 -11.29 7.65 -3.27
N PHE A 405 -12.54 7.72 -2.82
CA PHE A 405 -13.23 8.94 -2.42
C PHE A 405 -13.77 8.85 -0.99
N TYR A 406 -13.60 9.92 -0.23
CA TYR A 406 -14.08 10.04 1.13
C TYR A 406 -15.41 10.80 1.13
N TRP A 407 -16.44 10.20 1.72
CA TRP A 407 -17.74 10.85 1.82
C TRP A 407 -17.80 11.72 3.07
N HIS A 408 -18.53 12.83 2.96
CA HIS A 408 -18.82 13.64 4.11
C HIS A 408 -19.69 12.87 5.11
N SER A 409 -19.16 12.63 6.31
CA SER A 409 -19.90 11.96 7.39
C SER A 409 -20.66 12.97 8.23
N ARG A 410 -21.99 12.83 8.30
CA ARG A 410 -22.86 13.69 9.13
C ARG A 410 -22.75 13.40 10.64
N GLN A 411 -22.12 12.30 11.04
CA GLN A 411 -22.12 11.80 12.43
C GLN A 411 -20.70 11.49 12.94
N MET A 412 -19.75 12.38 12.66
CA MET A 412 -18.40 12.23 13.16
C MET A 412 -18.32 12.72 14.62
N LYS A 413 -18.08 11.81 15.57
CA LYS A 413 -17.83 12.16 16.99
C LYS A 413 -16.34 12.03 17.27
N TRP A 414 -15.65 13.15 17.43
CA TRP A 414 -14.25 13.14 17.86
C TRP A 414 -14.19 13.05 19.38
N ARG A 415 -13.26 12.26 19.89
CA ARG A 415 -13.03 12.14 21.33
C ARG A 415 -12.41 13.45 21.83
N ASN A 416 -12.95 14.03 22.89
CA ASN A 416 -12.31 15.17 23.54
C ASN A 416 -10.98 14.73 24.16
N TYR A 417 -9.97 15.60 24.11
CA TYR A 417 -8.74 15.39 24.87
C TYR A 417 -9.01 15.52 26.38
N ASP A 418 -8.55 14.54 27.15
CA ASP A 418 -8.56 14.54 28.62
C ASP A 418 -7.11 14.36 29.09
N PRO A 419 -6.52 15.36 29.75
CA PRO A 419 -5.12 15.30 30.20
C PRO A 419 -4.87 14.19 31.24
N ASN A 420 -5.92 13.68 31.88
CA ASN A 420 -5.78 12.61 32.87
C ASN A 420 -5.76 11.20 32.24
N GLN A 421 -6.11 11.07 30.96
CA GLN A 421 -6.15 9.79 30.27
C GLN A 421 -4.86 9.54 29.48
N PRO A 422 -4.17 8.39 29.69
CA PRO A 422 -3.00 8.06 28.89
C PRO A 422 -3.39 7.85 27.43
N LEU A 423 -2.56 8.35 26.53
CA LEU A 423 -2.71 8.15 25.09
C LEU A 423 -1.70 7.12 24.60
N SER A 424 -2.10 6.34 23.59
CA SER A 424 -1.14 5.48 22.90
C SER A 424 -0.24 6.30 21.98
N SER A 425 0.94 5.77 21.63
CA SER A 425 1.85 6.39 20.66
C SER A 425 1.27 6.50 19.23
N LEU A 426 0.14 5.84 18.97
CA LEU A 426 -0.60 5.90 17.72
C LEU A 426 -1.72 6.94 17.75
N GLU A 427 -1.96 7.60 18.87
CA GLU A 427 -2.95 8.67 18.96
C GLU A 427 -2.30 10.03 18.74
N CYS A 428 -3.06 10.95 18.17
CA CYS A 428 -2.64 12.34 18.07
C CYS A 428 -3.72 13.27 18.62
N ILE A 429 -3.25 14.34 19.26
CA ILE A 429 -4.07 15.44 19.73
C ILE A 429 -4.09 16.50 18.63
N ILE A 430 -5.27 17.00 18.29
CA ILE A 430 -5.47 17.99 17.24
C ILE A 430 -6.36 19.13 17.73
N ARG A 431 -6.20 20.32 17.15
CA ARG A 431 -7.14 21.43 17.31
C ARG A 431 -7.84 21.75 15.98
N PRO A 432 -9.11 21.32 15.78
CA PRO A 432 -9.85 21.62 14.55
C PRO A 432 -10.41 23.02 14.48
N VAL A 433 -10.67 23.46 13.26
CA VAL A 433 -11.54 24.60 12.97
C VAL A 433 -13.01 24.16 13.14
N LYS A 434 -13.81 24.98 13.84
CA LYS A 434 -15.21 24.71 14.13
C LYS A 434 -16.09 24.73 12.87
N LYS A 435 -17.32 24.22 13.00
CA LYS A 435 -18.38 24.38 11.99
C LYS A 435 -18.77 25.87 11.86
N GLY A 436 -19.08 26.30 10.63
CA GLY A 436 -19.60 27.63 10.31
C GLY A 436 -18.53 28.69 10.02
N VAL A 437 -17.25 28.31 10.02
CA VAL A 437 -16.15 29.19 9.62
C VAL A 437 -16.12 29.29 8.11
N SER A 438 -16.06 30.52 7.59
CA SER A 438 -16.06 30.80 6.16
C SER A 438 -14.69 31.27 5.69
N PHE A 439 -14.23 30.71 4.57
CA PHE A 439 -12.96 31.01 3.93
C PHE A 439 -13.21 31.55 2.52
N SER A 440 -12.40 32.49 2.07
CA SER A 440 -12.36 32.98 0.70
C SER A 440 -11.04 32.61 0.02
N PHE A 441 -11.11 32.27 -1.26
CA PHE A 441 -9.94 32.03 -2.10
C PHE A 441 -10.26 32.36 -3.56
N ARG A 442 -9.22 32.45 -4.38
CA ARG A 442 -9.33 32.73 -5.82
C ARG A 442 -8.67 31.63 -6.63
N ILE A 443 -9.25 31.39 -7.80
CA ILE A 443 -8.70 30.49 -8.82
C ILE A 443 -8.47 31.33 -10.07
N PHE A 444 -7.22 31.55 -10.41
CA PHE A 444 -6.83 32.18 -11.67
C PHE A 444 -6.72 31.10 -12.75
N PHE A 445 -7.26 31.38 -13.93
CA PHE A 445 -7.16 30.49 -15.06
C PHE A 445 -6.72 31.20 -16.32
N GLU A 446 -5.96 30.50 -17.16
CA GLU A 446 -5.37 31.04 -18.38
C GLU A 446 -5.51 30.06 -19.55
N GLY A 447 -6.02 30.54 -20.68
CA GLY A 447 -6.08 29.74 -21.90
C GLY A 447 -6.99 28.51 -21.80
N ILE A 448 -8.15 28.64 -21.14
CA ILE A 448 -9.13 27.55 -20.95
C ILE A 448 -10.30 27.73 -21.92
N SER A 449 -10.78 26.65 -22.54
CA SER A 449 -11.99 26.69 -23.38
C SER A 449 -13.27 26.81 -22.55
N GLU A 450 -14.36 27.30 -23.15
CA GLU A 450 -15.66 27.41 -22.45
C GLU A 450 -16.15 26.07 -21.90
N ALA A 451 -16.00 24.99 -22.67
CA ALA A 451 -16.36 23.64 -22.23
C ALA A 451 -15.52 23.14 -21.04
N GLU A 452 -14.22 23.45 -21.00
CA GLU A 452 -13.38 23.12 -19.84
C GLU A 452 -13.78 23.92 -18.60
N LEU A 453 -14.16 25.20 -18.78
CA LEU A 453 -14.62 26.06 -17.68
C LEU A 453 -15.97 25.58 -17.13
N GLU A 454 -16.92 25.20 -17.98
CA GLU A 454 -18.20 24.63 -17.57
C GLU A 454 -18.01 23.32 -16.79
N MET A 455 -17.18 22.41 -17.32
CA MET A 455 -16.86 21.15 -16.64
C MET A 455 -16.17 21.38 -15.29
N PHE A 456 -15.26 22.35 -15.22
CA PHE A 456 -14.60 22.74 -13.98
C PHE A 456 -15.58 23.37 -12.98
N ALA A 457 -16.54 24.18 -13.46
CA ALA A 457 -17.57 24.81 -12.64
C ALA A 457 -18.56 23.80 -12.04
N MET A 458 -18.80 22.65 -12.69
CA MET A 458 -19.65 21.58 -12.15
C MET A 458 -19.15 21.06 -10.79
N ASP A 459 -17.85 21.16 -10.49
CA ASP A 459 -17.30 20.80 -9.17
C ASP A 459 -17.73 21.76 -8.04
N PHE A 460 -18.25 22.96 -8.38
CA PHE A 460 -18.61 24.01 -7.42
C PHE A 460 -20.12 24.16 -7.20
N GLU A 461 -20.96 23.69 -8.12
CA GLU A 461 -22.42 23.82 -8.00
C GLU A 461 -23.05 22.72 -7.14
N HIS A 462 -23.47 23.09 -5.92
CA HIS A 462 -24.63 22.45 -5.31
C HIS A 462 -25.87 22.90 -6.11
N ARG A 463 -26.34 22.07 -7.05
CA ARG A 463 -27.75 22.13 -7.44
C ARG A 463 -28.56 21.81 -6.18
N ARG A 464 -29.15 22.85 -5.59
CA ARG A 464 -30.17 22.70 -4.54
C ARG A 464 -31.43 22.09 -5.13
#